data_AF-X1GZ38-F1
#
_entry.id   AF-X1GZ38-F1
#
_cell.length_a   1.000
_cell.length_b   1.000
_cell.length_c   1.000
_cell.angle_alpha   90.00
_cell.angle_beta   90.00
_cell.angle_gamma   90.00
#
_symmetry.space_group_name_H-M   'P 1'
#
loop_
_entity.id
_entity.type
_entity.pdbx_description
1 polymer ?
#
loop_
_entity_poly.entity_id
_entity_poly.type
_entity_poly.pdbx_seq_one_letter_code
_entity_poly.pdbx_strand_id
1 'polypeptide(L)'
;YYVPGCAPPPDLIMQAITAILEGKLPEKGSVLTVDKALCETCPLNKSKPDKLAIKEIKRISEVIHDPEKCFLTEGIICLGPATRGGCGERCINANMPCRGCFGPTKEVKDMGAKFLSSLASIIDVDDEKE
;
A
#
# COMPACT_ATOMS: atom_id res chain seq x y z
N TYR A 1 14.49 11.03 11.66
CA TYR A 1 13.73 11.14 10.41
C TYR A 1 14.16 10.02 9.52
N TYR A 2 13.29 9.52 8.65
CA TYR A 2 13.73 8.68 7.54
C TYR A 2 12.87 8.94 6.30
N VAL A 3 13.46 8.76 5.13
CA VAL A 3 12.77 8.85 3.84
C VAL A 3 12.44 7.41 3.39
N PRO A 4 11.16 7.04 3.25
CA PRO A 4 10.77 5.69 2.82
C PRO A 4 10.92 5.49 1.31
N GLY A 5 11.06 4.24 0.89
CA GLY A 5 11.02 3.81 -0.50
C GLY A 5 12.21 2.94 -0.90
N CYS A 6 12.02 2.13 -1.96
CA CYS A 6 13.02 1.21 -2.51
C CYS A 6 13.01 1.27 -4.05
N ALA A 7 13.54 2.32 -4.68
CA ALA A 7 14.13 3.52 -4.09
C ALA A 7 13.08 4.63 -3.82
N PRO A 8 13.36 5.58 -2.94
CA PRO A 8 12.51 6.76 -2.76
C PRO A 8 12.39 7.60 -4.05
N PRO A 9 11.22 8.20 -4.33
CA PRO A 9 11.04 9.15 -5.43
C PRO A 9 12.00 10.36 -5.34
N PRO A 10 12.53 10.85 -6.48
CA PRO A 10 13.40 12.03 -6.49
C PRO A 10 12.76 13.26 -5.83
N ASP A 11 11.46 13.51 -6.08
CA ASP A 11 10.75 14.65 -5.50
C ASP A 11 10.71 14.57 -3.97
N LEU A 12 10.57 13.35 -3.41
CA LEU A 12 10.55 13.13 -1.97
C LEU A 12 11.93 13.39 -1.35
N ILE A 13 12.99 12.99 -2.05
CA ILE A 13 14.37 13.28 -1.65
C ILE A 13 14.61 14.79 -1.66
N MET A 14 14.19 15.48 -2.72
CA MET A 14 14.31 16.93 -2.83
C MET A 14 13.53 17.66 -1.74
N GLN A 15 12.31 17.23 -1.43
CA GLN A 15 11.53 17.77 -0.31
C GLN A 15 12.27 17.61 1.02
N ALA A 16 12.88 16.45 1.27
CA ALA A 16 13.67 16.23 2.48
C ALA A 16 14.89 17.16 2.55
N ILE A 17 15.62 17.34 1.44
CA ILE A 17 16.77 18.27 1.38
C ILE A 17 16.31 19.71 1.64
N THR A 18 15.26 20.17 0.97
CA THR A 18 14.71 21.53 1.17
C THR A 18 14.29 21.75 2.62
N ALA A 19 13.61 20.78 3.24
CA ALA A 19 13.22 20.88 4.65
C ALA A 19 14.42 21.01 5.60
N ILE A 20 15.54 20.34 5.30
CA ILE A 20 16.80 20.48 6.05
C ILE A 20 17.36 21.89 5.87
N LEU A 21 17.47 22.37 4.63
CA LEU A 21 18.05 23.69 4.31
C LEU A 21 17.25 24.85 4.91
N GLU A 22 15.92 24.73 4.94
CA GLU A 22 15.02 25.74 5.52
C GLU A 22 14.90 25.64 7.05
N GLY A 23 15.47 24.62 7.69
CA GLY A 23 15.31 24.36 9.12
C GLY A 23 13.89 23.92 9.51
N LYS A 24 13.07 23.48 8.55
CA LYS A 24 11.66 23.06 8.74
C LYS A 24 11.53 21.54 8.80
N LEU A 25 12.32 20.92 9.67
CA LEU A 25 12.21 19.48 9.89
C LEU A 25 11.00 19.18 10.79
N PRO A 26 10.26 18.07 10.54
CA PRO A 26 9.17 17.65 11.42
C PRO A 26 9.70 17.17 12.78
N GLU A 27 8.88 16.50 13.59
CA GLU A 27 9.34 15.93 14.85
C GLU A 27 10.33 14.77 14.65
N LYS A 28 11.31 14.65 15.55
CA LYS A 28 12.33 13.59 15.47
C LYS A 28 11.66 12.22 15.49
N GLY A 29 11.99 11.41 14.49
CA GLY A 29 11.40 10.08 14.31
C GLY A 29 10.30 10.02 13.25
N SER A 30 9.86 11.19 12.76
CA SER A 30 8.89 11.26 11.66
C SER A 30 9.41 10.60 10.38
N VAL A 31 8.46 10.04 9.64
CA VAL A 31 8.65 9.56 8.27
C VAL A 31 8.38 10.72 7.33
N LEU A 32 9.31 11.03 6.43
CA LEU A 32 9.20 12.17 5.52
C LEU A 32 8.33 11.81 4.30
N THR A 33 7.06 11.51 4.55
CA THR A 33 5.99 11.35 3.55
C THR A 33 4.62 11.39 4.26
N VAL A 34 3.52 11.20 3.53
CA VAL A 34 2.17 11.13 4.10
C VAL A 34 2.04 10.04 5.17
N ASP A 35 1.24 10.28 6.20
CA ASP A 35 0.94 9.30 7.26
C ASP A 35 -0.42 8.65 7.06
N LYS A 36 -0.61 8.12 5.85
CA LYS A 36 -1.83 7.49 5.38
C LYS A 36 -1.49 6.25 4.57
N ALA A 37 -2.37 5.26 4.55
CA ALA A 37 -2.20 4.08 3.71
C ALA A 37 -2.30 4.48 2.22
N LEU A 38 -1.61 3.74 1.34
CA LEU A 38 -1.62 3.98 -0.11
C LEU A 38 -3.02 3.90 -0.68
N CYS A 39 -3.90 3.08 -0.08
CA CYS A 39 -5.29 3.02 -0.48
C CYS A 39 -5.98 4.39 -0.43
N GLU A 40 -5.64 5.30 0.49
CA GLU A 40 -6.32 6.61 0.62
C GLU A 40 -6.31 7.44 -0.67
N THR A 41 -5.26 7.32 -1.48
CA THR A 41 -5.08 8.05 -2.74
C THR A 41 -5.17 7.15 -3.97
N CYS A 42 -5.44 5.86 -3.79
CA CYS A 42 -5.47 4.89 -4.88
C CYS A 42 -6.69 5.10 -5.78
N PRO A 43 -6.52 5.29 -7.11
CA PRO A 43 -7.64 5.53 -8.03
C PRO A 43 -8.58 4.33 -8.16
N LEU A 44 -8.10 3.12 -7.85
CA LEU A 44 -8.88 1.88 -7.96
C LEU A 44 -9.76 1.62 -6.74
N ASN A 45 -9.65 2.42 -5.67
CA ASN A 45 -10.48 2.23 -4.47
C ASN A 45 -11.98 2.37 -4.76
N LYS A 46 -12.37 3.21 -5.73
CA LYS A 46 -13.76 3.41 -6.15
C LYS A 46 -14.44 2.13 -6.67
N SER A 47 -13.66 1.14 -7.09
CA SER A 47 -14.16 -0.15 -7.58
C SER A 47 -14.40 -1.17 -6.47
N LYS A 48 -13.99 -0.87 -5.23
CA LYS A 48 -14.15 -1.79 -4.11
C LYS A 48 -15.62 -1.86 -3.67
N PRO A 49 -16.16 -3.07 -3.42
CA PRO A 49 -17.45 -3.22 -2.77
C PRO A 49 -17.38 -2.81 -1.30
N ASP A 50 -18.54 -2.54 -0.69
CA ASP A 50 -18.65 -2.22 0.75
C ASP A 50 -18.08 -3.33 1.63
N LYS A 51 -18.30 -4.59 1.23
CA LYS A 51 -17.70 -5.77 1.85
C LYS A 51 -16.74 -6.43 0.86
N LEU A 52 -15.45 -6.25 1.09
CA LEU A 52 -14.40 -6.93 0.35
C LEU A 52 -14.30 -8.39 0.82
N ALA A 53 -14.45 -9.33 -0.12
CA ALA A 53 -14.31 -10.77 0.12
C ALA A 53 -13.47 -11.38 -1.01
N ILE A 54 -12.42 -12.13 -0.65
CA ILE A 54 -11.50 -12.79 -1.57
C ILE A 54 -11.80 -14.29 -1.54
N LYS A 55 -12.35 -14.81 -2.63
CA LYS A 55 -12.66 -16.25 -2.77
C LYS A 55 -11.46 -17.10 -3.17
N GLU A 56 -10.54 -16.52 -3.93
CA GLU A 56 -9.39 -17.22 -4.49
C GLU A 56 -8.22 -16.24 -4.56
N ILE A 57 -7.03 -16.71 -4.20
CA ILE A 57 -5.79 -15.94 -4.34
C ILE A 57 -5.14 -16.27 -5.67
N LYS A 58 -4.86 -15.23 -6.46
CA LYS A 58 -4.28 -15.35 -7.80
C LYS A 58 -2.93 -14.67 -7.88
N ARG A 59 -1.99 -15.26 -8.64
CA ARG A 59 -0.74 -14.58 -8.97
C ARG A 59 -0.97 -13.66 -10.16
N ILE A 60 -0.43 -12.45 -10.10
CA ILE A 60 -0.55 -11.46 -11.20
C ILE A 60 -0.02 -11.99 -12.54
N SER A 61 0.90 -12.95 -12.53
CA SER A 61 1.44 -13.58 -13.75
C SER A 61 0.50 -14.60 -14.40
N GLU A 62 -0.52 -15.07 -13.69
CA GLU A 62 -1.44 -16.12 -14.14
C GLU A 62 -2.77 -15.56 -14.67
N VAL A 63 -2.97 -14.24 -14.55
CA VAL A 63 -4.23 -13.57 -14.90
C VAL A 63 -3.97 -12.27 -15.64
N ILE A 64 -4.94 -11.89 -16.48
CA ILE A 64 -4.99 -10.54 -17.06
C ILE A 64 -5.84 -9.69 -16.12
N HIS A 65 -5.18 -8.75 -15.44
CA HIS A 65 -5.83 -7.82 -14.51
C HIS A 65 -6.60 -6.73 -15.25
N ASP A 66 -7.82 -6.44 -14.80
CA ASP A 66 -8.63 -5.32 -15.27
C ASP A 66 -8.11 -4.01 -14.64
N PRO A 67 -7.55 -3.08 -15.44
CA PRO A 67 -6.91 -1.87 -14.93
C PRO A 67 -7.88 -0.89 -14.23
N GLU A 68 -9.19 -1.11 -14.32
CA GLU A 68 -10.19 -0.28 -13.63
C GLU A 68 -10.61 -0.85 -12.26
N LYS A 69 -10.23 -2.10 -11.96
CA LYS A 69 -10.62 -2.80 -10.73
C LYS A 69 -9.51 -2.87 -9.71
N CYS A 70 -9.87 -2.95 -8.43
CA CYS A 70 -8.90 -3.13 -7.38
C CYS A 70 -8.30 -4.55 -7.45
N PHE A 71 -6.97 -4.65 -7.43
CA PHE A 71 -6.27 -5.95 -7.35
C PHE A 71 -6.85 -6.90 -6.30
N LEU A 72 -7.14 -6.41 -5.08
CA LEU A 72 -7.69 -7.25 -4.01
C LEU A 72 -9.09 -7.78 -4.34
N THR A 73 -9.92 -7.02 -5.07
CA THR A 73 -11.25 -7.50 -5.50
C THR A 73 -11.18 -8.63 -6.52
N GLU A 74 -10.06 -8.74 -7.23
CA GLU A 74 -9.80 -9.81 -8.20
C GLU A 74 -8.97 -10.95 -7.61
N GLY A 75 -8.73 -10.94 -6.29
CA GLY A 75 -7.93 -11.95 -5.59
C GLY A 75 -6.43 -11.81 -5.77
N ILE A 76 -5.95 -10.69 -6.31
CA ILE A 76 -4.53 -10.42 -6.51
C ILE A 76 -3.99 -9.70 -5.27
N ILE A 77 -2.98 -10.30 -4.63
CA ILE A 77 -2.36 -9.74 -3.42
C ILE A 77 -1.74 -8.37 -3.72
N CYS A 78 -2.26 -7.34 -3.05
CA CYS A 78 -1.77 -5.97 -3.10
C CYS A 78 -1.57 -5.43 -1.69
N LEU A 79 -0.33 -5.02 -1.37
CA LEU A 79 0.05 -4.55 -0.04
C LEU A 79 -0.42 -3.13 0.29
N GLY A 80 -1.12 -2.46 -0.63
CA GLY A 80 -1.56 -1.07 -0.51
C GLY A 80 -2.24 -0.71 0.82
N PRO A 81 -3.14 -1.54 1.38
CA PRO A 81 -3.78 -1.25 2.67
C PRO A 81 -2.82 -1.19 3.86
N ALA A 82 -1.70 -1.92 3.81
CA ALA A 82 -0.70 -1.97 4.88
C ALA A 82 0.53 -1.08 4.58
N THR A 83 0.53 -0.38 3.45
CA THR A 83 1.68 0.39 2.98
C THR A 83 1.39 1.87 3.06
N ARG A 84 2.36 2.66 3.51
CA ARG A 84 2.31 4.12 3.51
C ARG A 84 2.25 4.68 2.08
N GLY A 85 1.45 5.72 1.88
CA GLY A 85 1.33 6.44 0.62
C GLY A 85 2.49 7.39 0.30
N GLY A 86 2.31 8.20 -0.75
CA GLY A 86 3.27 9.23 -1.17
C GLY A 86 4.31 8.75 -2.20
N CYS A 87 4.17 7.52 -2.69
CA CYS A 87 4.95 7.04 -3.83
C CYS A 87 4.39 7.50 -5.19
N GLY A 88 3.22 8.16 -5.20
CA GLY A 88 2.47 8.52 -6.41
C GLY A 88 1.84 7.32 -7.10
N GLU A 89 1.49 6.29 -6.33
CA GLU A 89 0.77 5.09 -6.79
C GLU A 89 1.45 4.41 -8.00
N ARG A 90 2.77 4.53 -8.14
CA ARG A 90 3.54 4.14 -9.34
C ARG A 90 3.25 2.73 -9.82
N CYS A 91 3.18 1.75 -8.90
CA CYS A 91 2.85 0.37 -9.26
C CYS A 91 1.44 0.27 -9.85
N ILE A 92 0.47 0.92 -9.20
CA ILE A 92 -0.94 0.90 -9.61
C ILE A 92 -1.08 1.53 -11.01
N ASN A 93 -0.41 2.66 -11.25
CA ASN A 93 -0.39 3.34 -12.55
C ASN A 93 0.30 2.51 -13.65
N ALA A 94 1.16 1.55 -13.27
CA ALA A 94 1.79 0.60 -14.17
C ALA A 94 1.03 -0.74 -14.25
N ASN A 95 -0.22 -0.78 -13.80
CA ASN A 95 -1.07 -1.98 -13.75
C ASN A 95 -0.46 -3.14 -12.95
N MET A 96 0.25 -2.82 -11.86
CA MET A 96 0.87 -3.79 -10.96
C MET A 96 0.45 -3.58 -9.49
N PRO A 97 0.26 -4.65 -8.70
CA PRO A 97 -0.12 -4.52 -7.31
C PRO A 97 1.00 -3.87 -6.47
N CYS A 98 0.62 -3.12 -5.44
CA CYS A 98 1.56 -2.53 -4.50
C CYS A 98 2.42 -3.61 -3.81
N ARG A 99 3.72 -3.34 -3.69
CA ARG A 99 4.73 -4.25 -3.14
C ARG A 99 5.23 -3.88 -1.74
N GLY A 100 4.64 -2.88 -1.08
CA GLY A 100 5.00 -2.55 0.31
C GLY A 100 6.31 -1.79 0.50
N CYS A 101 6.91 -1.25 -0.55
CA CYS A 101 8.26 -0.67 -0.47
C CYS A 101 8.38 0.59 0.40
N PHE A 102 7.27 1.26 0.72
CA PHE A 102 7.26 2.46 1.58
C PHE A 102 7.14 2.12 3.08
N GLY A 103 6.95 0.84 3.40
CA GLY A 103 6.76 0.39 4.77
C GLY A 103 5.40 0.82 5.36
N PRO A 104 5.19 0.59 6.67
CA PRO A 104 3.92 0.81 7.32
C PRO A 104 3.61 2.28 7.69
N THR A 105 2.36 2.55 8.04
CA THR A 105 1.93 3.80 8.71
C THR A 105 2.40 3.83 10.17
N LYS A 106 2.35 4.99 10.84
CA LYS A 106 2.97 5.16 12.18
C LYS A 106 2.44 4.19 13.25
N GLU A 107 1.19 3.76 13.10
CA GLU A 107 0.49 2.92 14.09
C GLU A 107 0.80 1.43 13.91
N VAL A 108 1.52 1.08 12.85
CA VAL A 108 1.83 -0.29 12.47
C VAL A 108 3.32 -0.53 12.64
N LYS A 109 3.65 -1.38 13.62
CA LYS A 109 5.04 -1.79 13.88
C LYS A 109 5.53 -2.83 12.87
N ASP A 110 4.69 -3.81 12.56
CA ASP A 110 5.01 -4.90 11.61
C ASP A 110 4.01 -4.86 10.46
N MET A 111 4.50 -4.48 9.29
CA MET A 111 3.70 -4.38 8.06
C MET A 111 3.19 -5.76 7.61
N GLY A 112 4.01 -6.80 7.72
CA GLY A 112 3.66 -8.15 7.30
C GLY A 112 2.56 -8.73 8.18
N ALA A 113 2.70 -8.61 9.49
CA ALA A 113 1.70 -9.08 10.45
C ALA A 113 0.36 -8.34 10.29
N LYS A 114 0.39 -7.01 10.09
CA LYS A 114 -0.84 -6.24 9.86
C LYS A 114 -1.49 -6.56 8.53
N PHE A 115 -0.71 -6.74 7.47
CA PHE A 115 -1.25 -7.17 6.19
C PHE A 115 -1.86 -8.56 6.29
N LEU A 116 -1.16 -9.52 6.92
CA LEU A 116 -1.66 -10.88 7.10
C LEU A 116 -2.96 -10.91 7.91
N SER A 117 -3.03 -10.14 8.99
CA SER A 117 -4.27 -10.00 9.78
C SER A 117 -5.41 -9.42 8.93
N SER A 118 -5.15 -8.38 8.13
CA SER A 118 -6.17 -7.82 7.22
C SER A 118 -6.57 -8.81 6.13
N LEU A 119 -5.63 -9.58 5.60
CA LEU A 119 -5.86 -10.56 4.55
C LEU A 119 -6.71 -11.72 5.08
N ALA A 120 -6.37 -12.25 6.25
CA ALA A 120 -7.14 -13.32 6.89
C ALA A 120 -8.60 -12.92 7.15
N SER A 121 -8.87 -11.64 7.47
CA SER A 121 -10.23 -11.15 7.70
C SER A 121 -11.07 -10.96 6.43
N ILE A 122 -10.45 -10.95 5.24
CA ILE A 122 -11.15 -10.74 3.96
C ILE A 122 -11.14 -11.97 3.06
N ILE A 123 -10.38 -13.01 3.38
CA ILE A 123 -10.48 -14.28 2.68
C ILE A 123 -11.79 -14.94 3.09
N ASP A 124 -12.61 -15.25 2.09
CA ASP A 124 -13.89 -15.92 2.24
C ASP A 124 -13.61 -17.42 2.22
N VAL A 125 -13.68 -18.07 3.39
CA VAL A 125 -13.53 -19.51 3.54
C VAL A 125 -14.91 -20.08 3.84
N ASP A 126 -15.47 -20.83 2.90
CA ASP A 126 -16.83 -21.38 3.00
C ASP A 126 -16.95 -22.58 3.97
N ASP A 127 -15.85 -23.11 4.52
CA ASP A 127 -15.87 -24.25 5.43
C ASP A 127 -14.80 -24.15 6.55
N GLU A 128 -15.24 -24.08 7.82
CA GLU A 128 -14.37 -24.20 9.02
C GLU A 128 -13.83 -25.64 9.22
N LYS A 129 -14.14 -26.57 8.32
CA LYS A 129 -13.84 -28.01 8.43
C LYS A 129 -12.66 -28.51 7.61
N GLU A 130 -11.96 -27.65 6.86
CA GLU A 130 -10.71 -28.00 6.16
C GLU A 130 -9.46 -27.41 6.84
#